data_AF-A0A7C1YQS2-F1
#
_entry.id   AF-A0A7C1YQS2-F1
#
_cell.length_a   1.000
_cell.length_b   1.000
_cell.length_c   1.000
_cell.angle_alpha   90.00
_cell.angle_beta   90.00
_cell.angle_gamma   90.00
#
_symmetry.space_group_name_H-M   'P 1'
#
loop_
_entity.id
_entity.type
_entity.pdbx_description
1 polymer ?
#
loop_
_entity_poly.entity_id
_entity_poly.type
_entity_poly.pdbx_seq_one_letter_code
_entity_poly.pdbx_strand_id
1 'polypeptide(L)'
;MRPAEILVILETEFQSTQSGLHAPVMLWGPPGVGKSQMVAQVAAKHQVTVTDIRLSQMEPSDLRGIPFRIEQRVEWAIPSMLPDSQRHGPAGILFLDEITSAAPTVSAAAYQPILDHRLGDYTVPDHWAIFAQLENLQLSK
;
A
#
# COMPACT_ATOMS: atom_id res chain seq x y z
N MET A 1 2.57 19.56 -11.32
CA MET A 1 3.54 18.50 -11.61
C MET A 1 3.08 17.75 -12.84
N ARG A 2 3.96 17.54 -13.82
CA ARG A 2 3.65 16.79 -15.05
C ARG A 2 3.64 15.28 -14.74
N PRO A 3 2.83 14.45 -15.42
CA PRO A 3 2.82 13.00 -15.25
C PRO A 3 4.21 12.33 -15.26
N ALA A 4 5.11 12.80 -16.12
CA ALA A 4 6.48 12.29 -16.22
C ALA A 4 7.31 12.52 -14.95
N GLU A 5 7.07 13.62 -14.22
CA GLU A 5 7.79 13.93 -12.98
C GLU A 5 7.35 13.01 -11.84
N ILE A 6 6.06 12.65 -11.80
CA ILE A 6 5.51 11.70 -10.83
C ILE A 6 6.11 10.31 -11.05
N LEU A 7 6.19 9.87 -12.31
CA LEU A 7 6.80 8.57 -12.66
C LEU A 7 8.25 8.48 -12.20
N VAL A 8 9.05 9.54 -12.39
CA VAL A 8 10.44 9.57 -11.93
C VAL A 8 10.52 9.42 -10.40
N ILE A 9 9.64 10.08 -9.65
CA ILE A 9 9.58 9.96 -8.19
C ILE A 9 9.21 8.53 -7.79
N LEU A 10 8.13 7.97 -8.35
CA LEU A 10 7.70 6.61 -8.05
C LEU A 10 8.78 5.58 -8.37
N GLU A 11 9.49 5.75 -9.49
CA GLU A 11 10.60 4.87 -9.86
C GLU A 11 11.78 5.01 -8.90
N THR A 12 12.14 6.24 -8.53
CA THR A 12 13.23 6.51 -7.58
C THR A 12 12.93 5.86 -6.23
N GLU A 13 11.71 6.02 -5.72
CA GLU A 13 11.30 5.45 -4.45
C GLU A 13 11.14 3.94 -4.51
N PHE A 14 10.70 3.37 -5.63
CA PHE A 14 10.72 1.93 -5.79
C PHE A 14 12.16 1.38 -5.73
N GLN A 15 13.10 2.03 -6.42
CA GLN A 15 14.50 1.61 -6.41
C GLN A 15 15.19 1.81 -5.05
N SER A 16 14.81 2.83 -4.28
CA SER A 16 15.38 3.09 -2.95
C SER A 16 15.11 1.91 -1.99
N THR A 17 14.01 1.19 -2.16
CA THR A 17 13.70 -0.01 -1.36
C THR A 17 14.72 -1.15 -1.52
N GLN A 18 15.45 -1.20 -2.64
CA GLN A 18 16.54 -2.17 -2.85
C GLN A 18 17.73 -1.90 -1.90
N SER A 19 17.87 -0.66 -1.45
CA SER A 19 18.91 -0.23 -0.50
C SER A 19 18.44 -0.20 0.95
N GLY A 20 17.22 -0.70 1.24
CA GLY A 20 16.61 -0.69 2.58
C GLY A 20 16.07 0.69 2.99
N LEU A 21 16.03 1.65 2.06
CA LEU A 21 15.39 2.95 2.28
C LEU A 21 13.92 2.81 1.93
N HIS A 22 13.07 3.15 2.89
CA HIS A 22 11.63 3.06 2.75
C HIS A 22 11.01 4.42 3.04
N ALA A 23 10.67 5.15 1.99
CA ALA A 23 9.92 6.40 2.10
C ALA A 23 8.51 6.18 1.51
N PRO A 24 7.45 6.31 2.31
CA PRO A 24 6.10 6.20 1.77
C PRO A 24 5.81 7.35 0.79
N VAL A 25 5.21 7.03 -0.35
CA VAL A 25 4.78 8.05 -1.33
C VAL A 25 3.27 8.20 -1.29
N MET A 26 2.83 9.44 -1.10
CA MET A 26 1.42 9.81 -1.21
C MET A 26 1.16 10.52 -2.53
N LEU A 27 0.37 9.90 -3.40
CA LEU A 27 -0.07 10.43 -4.68
C LEU A 27 -1.36 11.22 -4.50
N TRP A 28 -1.29 12.54 -4.67
CA TRP A 28 -2.46 13.42 -4.56
C TRP A 28 -2.94 13.91 -5.93
N GLY A 29 -4.26 13.91 -6.12
CA GLY A 29 -4.88 14.61 -7.24
C GLY A 29 -6.30 14.11 -7.52
N PRO A 30 -6.99 14.65 -8.52
CA PRO A 30 -8.36 14.22 -8.84
C PRO A 30 -8.41 12.76 -9.31
N PRO A 31 -9.59 12.12 -9.24
CA PRO A 31 -9.81 10.80 -9.83
C PRO A 31 -9.60 10.85 -11.35
N GLY A 32 -9.18 9.73 -11.94
CA GLY A 32 -9.03 9.60 -13.40
C GLY A 32 -7.74 10.18 -14.01
N VAL A 33 -6.84 10.78 -13.22
CA VAL A 33 -5.55 11.30 -13.75
C VAL A 33 -4.48 10.22 -14.02
N GLY A 34 -4.82 8.95 -13.87
CA GLY A 34 -3.93 7.82 -14.17
C GLY A 34 -2.95 7.44 -13.07
N LYS A 35 -3.19 7.78 -11.80
CA LYS A 35 -2.31 7.41 -10.66
C LYS A 35 -2.07 5.89 -10.57
N SER A 36 -3.14 5.09 -10.61
CA SER A 36 -3.04 3.63 -10.60
C SER A 36 -2.30 3.10 -11.84
N GLN A 37 -2.47 3.75 -13.01
CA GLN A 37 -1.76 3.40 -14.23
C GLN A 37 -0.25 3.69 -14.12
N MET A 38 0.14 4.79 -13.46
CA MET A 38 1.55 5.11 -13.22
C MET A 38 2.21 4.05 -12.33
N VAL A 39 1.52 3.62 -11.26
CA VAL A 39 1.99 2.53 -10.40
C VAL A 39 2.17 1.23 -11.18
N ALA A 40 1.17 0.87 -12.00
CA ALA A 40 1.25 -0.31 -12.86
C ALA A 40 2.41 -0.22 -13.88
N GLN A 41 2.70 0.96 -14.41
CA GLN A 41 3.84 1.18 -15.31
C GLN A 41 5.18 0.94 -14.61
N VAL A 42 5.37 1.44 -13.39
CA VAL A 42 6.59 1.20 -12.61
C VAL A 42 6.75 -0.29 -12.34
N ALA A 43 5.69 -0.96 -11.91
CA ALA A 43 5.71 -2.41 -11.66
C ALA A 43 6.07 -3.22 -12.90
N ALA A 44 5.45 -2.91 -14.05
CA ALA A 44 5.72 -3.57 -15.32
C ALA A 44 7.16 -3.36 -15.79
N LYS A 45 7.69 -2.15 -15.63
CA LYS A 45 9.08 -1.81 -15.96
C LYS A 45 10.08 -2.63 -15.15
N HIS A 46 9.79 -2.86 -13.87
CA HIS A 46 10.64 -3.62 -12.96
C HIS A 46 10.28 -5.11 -12.87
N GLN A 47 9.28 -5.56 -13.63
CA GLN A 47 8.80 -6.95 -13.65
C GLN A 47 8.39 -7.46 -12.26
N VAL A 48 7.77 -6.60 -11.44
CA VAL A 48 7.29 -6.93 -10.10
C VAL A 48 5.77 -6.89 -10.00
N THR A 49 5.22 -7.50 -8.96
CA THR A 49 3.77 -7.51 -8.73
C THR A 49 3.28 -6.22 -8.07
N VAL A 50 2.05 -5.83 -8.37
CA VAL A 50 1.30 -4.82 -7.61
C VAL A 50 0.23 -5.52 -6.79
N THR A 51 0.25 -5.32 -5.49
CA THR A 51 -0.86 -5.62 -4.59
C THR A 51 -1.68 -4.35 -4.42
N ASP A 52 -2.83 -4.30 -5.09
CA ASP A 52 -3.71 -3.14 -5.10
C ASP A 52 -4.90 -3.33 -4.13
N ILE A 53 -4.99 -2.48 -3.11
CA ILE A 53 -5.99 -2.55 -2.04
C ILE A 53 -6.87 -1.30 -2.07
N ARG A 54 -8.15 -1.48 -2.41
CA ARG A 54 -9.19 -0.43 -2.33
C ARG A 54 -9.71 -0.33 -0.90
N LEU A 55 -9.21 0.63 -0.12
CA LEU A 55 -9.53 0.73 1.31
C LEU A 55 -10.98 1.10 1.60
N SER A 56 -11.66 1.76 0.66
CA SER A 56 -13.10 2.08 0.75
C SER A 56 -14.01 0.85 0.81
N GLN A 57 -13.52 -0.30 0.37
CA GLN A 57 -14.28 -1.56 0.31
C GLN A 57 -13.90 -2.53 1.44
N MET A 58 -13.04 -2.10 2.37
CA MET A 58 -12.47 -2.95 3.41
C MET A 58 -13.11 -2.68 4.77
N GLU A 59 -13.12 -3.69 5.63
CA GLU A 59 -13.32 -3.55 7.06
C GLU A 59 -11.97 -3.54 7.80
N PRO A 60 -11.89 -2.97 9.02
CA PRO A 60 -10.63 -2.92 9.78
C PRO A 60 -10.03 -4.30 10.09
N SER A 61 -10.86 -5.34 10.18
CA SER A 61 -10.44 -6.74 10.35
C SER A 61 -9.82 -7.33 9.09
N ASP A 62 -10.20 -6.85 7.89
CA ASP A 62 -9.66 -7.36 6.63
C ASP A 62 -8.18 -6.96 6.46
N LEU A 63 -7.78 -5.84 7.06
CA LEU A 63 -6.38 -5.42 7.12
C LEU A 63 -5.61 -6.12 8.26
N ARG A 64 -6.17 -6.14 9.47
CA ARG A 64 -5.47 -6.70 10.65
C ARG A 64 -5.43 -8.23 10.69
N GLY A 65 -6.32 -8.89 9.95
CA GLY A 65 -6.53 -10.33 10.06
C GLY A 65 -7.55 -10.70 11.12
N ILE A 66 -7.73 -12.02 11.26
CA ILE A 66 -8.68 -12.61 12.21
C ILE A 66 -7.87 -13.28 13.33
N PRO A 67 -8.22 -13.05 14.61
CA PRO A 67 -7.51 -13.67 15.72
C PRO A 67 -7.90 -15.15 15.85
N PHE A 68 -6.90 -16.01 15.92
CA PHE A 68 -7.07 -17.44 16.19
C PHE A 68 -6.37 -17.80 17.50
N ARG A 69 -7.02 -18.67 18.29
CA ARG A 69 -6.39 -19.23 19.48
C ARG A 69 -5.52 -20.42 19.06
N ILE A 70 -4.23 -20.30 19.31
CA ILE A 70 -3.25 -21.39 19.16
C ILE A 70 -2.74 -21.72 20.57
N GLU A 71 -3.09 -22.91 21.07
CA GLU A 71 -2.76 -23.34 22.43
C GLU A 71 -3.22 -22.34 23.53
N GLN A 72 -2.27 -21.64 24.15
CA GLN A 72 -2.47 -20.63 25.20
C GLN A 72 -2.21 -19.20 24.73
N ARG A 73 -2.05 -18.96 23.42
CA ARG A 73 -1.85 -17.63 22.82
C ARG A 73 -2.86 -17.33 21.73
N VAL A 74 -3.00 -16.04 21.41
CA VAL A 74 -3.79 -15.56 20.28
C VAL A 74 -2.81 -15.12 19.20
N GLU A 75 -2.95 -15.67 18.01
CA GLU A 75 -2.17 -15.29 16.82
C GLU A 75 -3.11 -14.69 15.77
N TRP A 76 -2.66 -13.66 15.08
CA TRP A 76 -3.42 -13.05 13.99
C TRP A 76 -3.11 -13.77 12.68
N ALA A 77 -4.14 -14.30 12.02
CA ALA A 77 -3.98 -14.83 10.67
C ALA A 77 -3.82 -13.67 9.69
N ILE A 78 -2.64 -13.57 9.09
CA ILE A 78 -2.31 -12.51 8.14
C ILE A 78 -3.16 -12.69 6.87
N PRO A 79 -3.93 -11.67 6.46
CA PRO A 79 -4.75 -11.74 5.25
C PRO A 79 -3.91 -12.07 4.02
N SER A 80 -4.41 -13.00 3.20
CA SER A 80 -3.73 -13.42 1.98
C SER A 80 -3.57 -12.29 0.95
N MET A 81 -4.44 -11.27 1.01
CA MET A 81 -4.36 -10.08 0.17
C MET A 81 -3.15 -9.19 0.48
N LEU A 82 -2.52 -9.31 1.65
CA LEU A 82 -1.33 -8.53 1.98
C LEU A 82 -0.08 -9.11 1.29
N PRO A 83 0.90 -8.25 0.95
CA PRO A 83 2.17 -8.67 0.38
C PRO A 83 2.87 -9.80 1.14
N ASP A 84 3.56 -10.64 0.39
CA ASP A 84 4.25 -11.81 0.91
C ASP A 84 5.37 -12.20 -0.05
N SER A 85 6.59 -12.34 0.46
CA SER A 85 7.77 -12.56 -0.38
C SER A 85 7.78 -13.92 -1.08
N GLN A 86 7.11 -14.93 -0.51
CA GLN A 86 7.01 -16.26 -1.09
C GLN A 86 5.86 -16.35 -2.10
N ARG A 87 4.72 -15.73 -1.80
CA ARG A 87 3.51 -15.81 -2.63
C ARG A 87 3.50 -14.81 -3.77
N HIS A 88 4.01 -13.60 -3.52
CA HIS A 88 3.95 -12.48 -4.47
C HIS A 88 5.34 -12.10 -5.02
N GLY A 89 6.42 -12.57 -4.40
CA GLY A 89 7.78 -12.39 -4.87
C GLY A 89 8.63 -11.48 -3.97
N PRO A 90 9.96 -11.50 -4.16
CA PRO A 90 10.92 -10.87 -3.25
C PRO A 90 10.89 -9.34 -3.27
N ALA A 91 10.21 -8.74 -4.26
CA ALA A 91 10.01 -7.30 -4.38
C ALA A 91 8.65 -7.03 -5.03
N GLY A 92 8.06 -5.89 -4.71
CA GLY A 92 6.72 -5.55 -5.18
C GLY A 92 6.28 -4.16 -4.82
N ILE A 93 5.04 -3.83 -5.16
CA ILE A 93 4.41 -2.57 -4.78
C ILE A 93 3.12 -2.88 -4.04
N LEU A 94 3.01 -2.37 -2.82
CA LEU A 94 1.74 -2.27 -2.10
C LEU A 94 1.11 -0.93 -2.45
N PHE A 95 0.00 -0.96 -3.17
CA PHE A 95 -0.76 0.23 -3.53
C PHE A 95 -2.03 0.31 -2.68
N LEU A 96 -2.13 1.38 -1.88
CA LEU A 96 -3.25 1.66 -1.01
C LEU A 96 -4.12 2.77 -1.62
N ASP A 97 -5.28 2.38 -2.10
CA ASP A 97 -6.18 3.25 -2.84
C ASP A 97 -7.38 3.70 -2.00
N GLU A 98 -7.93 4.87 -2.35
CA GLU A 98 -9.14 5.45 -1.79
C GLU A 98 -9.06 5.67 -0.28
N ILE A 99 -7.87 6.01 0.25
CA ILE A 99 -7.64 6.30 1.68
C ILE A 99 -8.65 7.31 2.23
N THR A 100 -8.91 8.37 1.46
CA THR A 100 -9.80 9.48 1.87
C THR A 100 -11.27 9.09 1.90
N SER A 101 -11.63 8.01 1.20
CA SER A 101 -13.00 7.50 1.09
C SER A 101 -13.24 6.30 2.01
N ALA A 102 -12.18 5.76 2.63
CA ALA A 102 -12.27 4.66 3.58
C ALA A 102 -12.87 5.10 4.92
N ALA A 103 -13.52 4.17 5.62
CA ALA A 103 -14.00 4.42 6.97
C ALA A 103 -12.83 4.85 7.89
N PRO A 104 -13.04 5.77 8.86
CA PRO A 104 -11.96 6.28 9.71
C PRO A 104 -11.13 5.21 10.42
N THR A 105 -11.76 4.08 10.77
CA THR A 105 -11.11 2.93 11.41
C THR A 105 -10.21 2.15 10.47
N VAL A 106 -10.55 2.12 9.18
CA VAL A 106 -9.77 1.47 8.11
C VAL A 106 -8.60 2.34 7.71
N SER A 107 -8.81 3.65 7.51
CA SER A 107 -7.72 4.59 7.20
C SER A 107 -6.71 4.65 8.35
N ALA A 108 -7.15 4.68 9.61
CA ALA A 108 -6.26 4.58 10.77
C ALA A 108 -5.42 3.31 10.79
N ALA A 109 -5.99 2.17 10.38
CA ALA A 109 -5.24 0.91 10.26
C ALA A 109 -4.25 0.96 9.08
N ALA A 110 -4.62 1.55 7.95
CA ALA A 110 -3.78 1.68 6.76
C ALA A 110 -2.59 2.62 6.97
N TYR A 111 -2.66 3.60 7.88
CA TYR A 111 -1.52 4.45 8.20
C TYR A 111 -0.36 3.71 8.86
N GLN A 112 -0.61 2.63 9.61
CA GLN A 112 0.46 1.85 10.24
C GLN A 112 1.45 1.26 9.22
N PRO A 113 1.02 0.50 8.18
CA PRO A 113 1.98 -0.01 7.21
C PRO A 113 2.65 1.11 6.41
N ILE A 114 1.95 2.21 6.14
CA ILE A 114 2.53 3.39 5.45
C ILE A 114 3.69 3.99 6.25
N LEU A 115 3.53 4.16 7.56
CA LEU A 115 4.49 4.88 8.40
C LEU A 115 5.55 3.96 9.01
N ASP A 116 5.14 2.79 9.45
CA ASP A 116 5.95 1.89 10.27
C ASP A 116 6.32 0.58 9.54
N HIS A 117 5.88 0.39 8.29
CA HIS A 117 6.05 -0.87 7.55
C HIS A 117 5.43 -2.09 8.26
N ARG A 118 4.50 -1.85 9.18
CA ARG A 118 3.90 -2.89 10.03
C ARG A 118 2.42 -2.67 10.23
N LEU A 119 1.71 -3.76 10.50
CA LEU A 119 0.30 -3.75 10.90
C LEU A 119 0.08 -4.87 11.91
N GLY A 120 0.07 -4.53 13.20
CA GLY A 120 0.06 -5.54 14.26
C GLY A 120 1.26 -6.48 14.14
N ASP A 121 1.01 -7.77 13.91
CA ASP A 121 2.03 -8.80 13.75
C ASP A 121 2.56 -8.95 12.32
N TYR A 122 1.89 -8.32 11.34
CA TYR A 122 2.34 -8.30 9.95
C TYR A 122 3.40 -7.21 9.73
N THR A 123 4.42 -7.54 8.94
CA THR A 123 5.44 -6.60 8.45
C THR A 123 5.43 -6.67 6.92
N VAL A 124 5.43 -5.51 6.26
CA VAL A 124 5.57 -5.45 4.81
C VAL A 124 6.93 -6.03 4.43
N PRO A 125 7.02 -6.96 3.46
CA PRO A 125 8.30 -7.58 3.12
C PRO A 125 9.34 -6.56 2.64
N ASP A 126 10.62 -6.89 2.84
CA ASP A 126 11.73 -6.08 2.32
C ASP A 126 11.62 -5.90 0.81
N HIS A 127 12.12 -4.76 0.30
CA HIS A 127 12.09 -4.42 -1.14
C HIS A 127 10.68 -4.25 -1.72
N TRP A 128 9.67 -4.05 -0.87
CA TRP A 128 8.35 -3.61 -1.28
C TRP A 128 8.19 -2.10 -1.08
N ALA A 129 7.76 -1.42 -2.14
CA ALA A 129 7.41 -0.01 -2.07
C ALA A 129 5.94 0.15 -1.63
N ILE A 130 5.67 1.15 -0.79
CA ILE A 130 4.32 1.47 -0.33
C ILE A 130 3.91 2.80 -0.96
N PHE A 131 2.93 2.73 -1.85
CA PHE A 131 2.33 3.89 -2.48
C PHE A 131 0.89 4.01 -2.02
N ALA A 132 0.48 5.21 -1.64
CA ALA A 132 -0.89 5.50 -1.26
C ALA A 132 -1.45 6.58 -2.17
N GLN A 133 -2.74 6.52 -2.52
CA GLN A 133 -3.40 7.64 -3.17
C GLN A 133 -4.47 8.29 -2.32
N LEU A 134 -4.50 9.62 -2.42
CA LEU A 134 -5.48 10.48 -1.79
C LEU A 134 -6.23 11.24 -2.87
N GLU A 135 -7.56 11.22 -2.78
CA GLU A 135 -8.39 12.05 -3.62
C GLU A 135 -8.41 13.47 -3.05
N ASN A 136 -8.33 14.46 -3.92
CA ASN A 136 -8.66 15.81 -3.50
C ASN A 136 -10.19 15.92 -3.43
N LEU A 137 -10.76 15.79 -2.22
CA LEU A 137 -12.13 16.21 -1.96
C LEU A 137 -12.19 17.69 -2.32
N GLN A 138 -12.77 18.02 -3.48
CA GLN A 138 -13.18 19.38 -3.73
C GLN A 138 -14.14 19.73 -2.60
N LEU A 139 -13.71 20.58 -1.67
CA LEU A 139 -14.61 21.30 -0.79
C LEU A 139 -15.62 21.97 -1.71
N SER A 140 -16.83 21.43 -1.77
CA SER A 140 -17.93 22.04 -2.50
C SER A 140 -18.33 23.29 -1.72
N LYS A 141 -17.64 24.39 -2.06
CA LYS A 141 -17.82 25.78 -1.62
C LYS A 141 -17.49 26.13 -0.17
#